data_AF-A0A955MY80-F1
#
_entry.id   AF-A0A955MY80-F1
#
_cell.length_a   1.000
_cell.length_b   1.000
_cell.length_c   1.000
_cell.angle_alpha   90.00
_cell.angle_beta   90.00
_cell.angle_gamma   90.00
#
_symmetry.space_group_name_H-M   'P 1'
#
loop_
_entity.id
_entity.type
_entity.pdbx_description
1 polymer ?
#
loop_
_entity_poly.entity_id
_entity_poly.type
_entity_poly.pdbx_seq_one_letter_code
_entity_poly.pdbx_strand_id
1 'polypeptide(L)'
;VYGPWTKMGWEEIRARTPKRFPIRRYPDITHTIRCQYPIKNWDPAFANTVGREPMMPLPKMHRHIYLRYKDVSDGFGTYSDGIHDDFNKQLWSALGWDPGTDLDSFLLEYGKVWWGPDLAKDVAKGLSMLEENWIGPILENKTIPQTLELWESIAERSSDFASNWRSQMYLFRARFDRYVQEKTRVEAKYEAEALAALEKAPQIGAGPAIEQARTALAQADAPPLPDVRRGIEDLGPLLLKSIGYQLSVKEPYKARNSERGTMLDWLDQPVNDRPWMEQRFEEILELESKAEQLAAIDEMIHWTDPGPGGYYDNLGAVGEFSHVVYQKTWEEDPSACNSPRVAFPYYKADKAAIAETMDTFEEANSTFKEEKETSSTKSRRRQEMRMAWQSQITSQYGTPLKMRYENLDPEAQYRLKVTYAGRYRPTMTLTLNDTYSVHGPVKQPQPIWPVDYYIPQEATRGGTLDLEWNLMEGRGCMVSEVWLIKVP
;
A
#
# COMPACT_ATOMS: atom_id res chain seq x y z
N VAL A 1 14.65 -15.54 -18.29
CA VAL A 1 14.75 -15.21 -16.86
C VAL A 1 13.36 -14.84 -16.38
N TYR A 2 12.92 -15.34 -15.22
CA TYR A 2 11.66 -14.93 -14.58
C TYR A 2 11.96 -14.04 -13.37
N GLY A 3 11.58 -12.76 -13.44
CA GLY A 3 11.93 -11.77 -12.43
C GLY A 3 11.04 -10.52 -12.49
N PRO A 4 11.43 -9.42 -11.81
CA PRO A 4 10.78 -8.12 -11.92
C PRO A 4 10.46 -7.74 -13.36
N TRP A 5 9.32 -7.08 -13.56
CA TRP A 5 8.82 -6.62 -14.86
C TRP A 5 8.43 -7.71 -15.87
N THR A 6 8.44 -8.98 -15.47
CA THR A 6 7.88 -10.04 -16.32
C THR A 6 6.37 -9.92 -16.38
N LYS A 7 5.83 -9.76 -17.60
CA LYS A 7 4.42 -9.42 -17.83
C LYS A 7 3.46 -10.59 -17.95
N MET A 8 3.82 -11.72 -17.36
CA MET A 8 3.14 -13.00 -17.56
C MET A 8 3.48 -13.94 -16.41
N GLY A 9 2.56 -14.83 -16.08
CA GLY A 9 2.79 -15.88 -15.10
C GLY A 9 3.86 -16.86 -15.55
N TRP A 10 4.46 -17.57 -14.59
CA TRP A 10 5.47 -18.58 -14.85
C TRP A 10 5.04 -19.60 -15.94
N GLU A 11 3.81 -20.10 -15.87
CA GLU A 11 3.29 -21.14 -16.76
C GLU A 11 3.32 -20.66 -18.23
N GLU A 12 2.95 -19.40 -18.44
CA GLU A 12 2.96 -18.77 -19.75
C GLU A 12 4.39 -18.56 -20.27
N ILE A 13 5.33 -18.13 -19.41
CA ILE A 13 6.75 -18.03 -19.79
C ILE A 13 7.26 -19.39 -20.25
N ARG A 14 6.96 -20.45 -19.48
CA ARG A 14 7.43 -21.78 -19.83
C ARG A 14 6.84 -22.26 -21.15
N ALA A 15 5.55 -22.03 -21.39
CA ALA A 15 4.88 -22.37 -22.64
C ALA A 15 5.49 -21.62 -23.85
N ARG A 16 5.83 -20.34 -23.68
CA ARG A 16 6.41 -19.49 -24.72
C ARG A 16 7.91 -19.69 -24.92
N THR A 17 8.61 -20.29 -23.96
CA THR A 17 10.07 -20.51 -24.02
C THR A 17 10.37 -21.92 -24.55
N PRO A 18 11.14 -22.10 -25.64
CA PRO A 18 11.52 -23.41 -26.14
C PRO A 18 12.14 -24.30 -25.06
N LYS A 19 11.76 -25.58 -25.00
CA LYS A 19 12.16 -26.53 -23.94
C LYS A 19 13.67 -26.66 -23.75
N ARG A 20 14.46 -26.46 -24.80
CA ARG A 20 15.93 -26.50 -24.75
C ARG A 20 16.55 -25.40 -23.87
N PHE A 21 15.80 -24.34 -23.56
CA PHE A 21 16.29 -23.23 -22.76
C PHE A 21 15.81 -23.36 -21.29
N PRO A 22 16.75 -23.41 -20.34
CA PRO A 22 16.43 -23.37 -18.92
C PRO A 22 15.84 -22.01 -18.54
N ILE A 23 15.02 -21.98 -17.49
CA ILE A 23 14.47 -20.73 -16.94
C ILE A 23 15.09 -20.50 -15.57
N ARG A 24 15.96 -19.51 -15.48
CA ARG A 24 16.49 -19.00 -14.19
C ARG A 24 15.55 -17.94 -13.60
N ARG A 25 15.36 -17.94 -12.28
CA ARG A 25 14.65 -16.87 -11.56
C ARG A 25 15.58 -15.71 -11.20
N TYR A 26 15.01 -14.52 -11.09
CA TYR A 26 15.65 -13.31 -10.56
C TYR A 26 14.72 -12.66 -9.55
N PRO A 27 14.45 -13.29 -8.39
CA PRO A 27 13.39 -12.88 -7.48
C PRO A 27 13.72 -11.56 -6.77
N ASP A 28 12.75 -10.65 -6.73
CA ASP A 28 12.79 -9.44 -5.90
C ASP A 28 12.67 -9.80 -4.41
N ILE A 29 13.66 -9.37 -3.61
CA ILE A 29 13.65 -9.58 -2.15
C ILE A 29 13.74 -8.28 -1.34
N THR A 30 13.56 -7.14 -2.00
CA THR A 30 13.74 -5.80 -1.41
C THR A 30 12.45 -5.02 -1.28
N HIS A 31 11.60 -5.11 -2.29
CA HIS A 31 10.52 -4.14 -2.42
C HIS A 31 9.21 -4.63 -1.83
N THR A 32 8.50 -3.76 -1.12
CA THR A 32 7.16 -4.03 -0.55
C THR A 32 6.01 -3.69 -1.50
N ILE A 33 6.22 -2.69 -2.36
CA ILE A 33 5.22 -2.17 -3.31
C ILE A 33 5.85 -1.97 -4.68
N ARG A 34 5.00 -1.97 -5.73
CA ARG A 34 5.43 -1.71 -7.13
C ARG A 34 6.61 -2.63 -7.52
N CYS A 35 6.48 -3.91 -7.18
CA CYS A 35 7.50 -4.92 -7.28
C CYS A 35 6.96 -6.26 -7.77
N GLN A 36 7.84 -7.26 -7.89
CA GLN A 36 7.46 -8.60 -8.33
C GLN A 36 6.53 -9.29 -7.32
N TYR A 37 6.82 -9.19 -6.02
CA TYR A 37 6.08 -9.85 -4.95
C TYR A 37 5.71 -8.83 -3.87
N PRO A 38 4.63 -8.05 -4.06
CA PRO A 38 4.21 -7.07 -3.07
C PRO A 38 3.68 -7.74 -1.80
N ILE A 39 3.68 -6.99 -0.69
CA ILE A 39 3.10 -7.45 0.57
C ILE A 39 1.60 -7.70 0.36
N LYS A 40 1.16 -8.93 0.68
CA LYS A 40 -0.23 -9.38 0.54
C LYS A 40 -1.12 -8.57 1.48
N ASN A 41 -2.16 -7.93 0.94
CA ASN A 41 -3.19 -7.20 1.70
C ASN A 41 -2.58 -6.31 2.79
N TRP A 42 -1.59 -5.49 2.42
CA TRP A 42 -0.88 -4.64 3.36
C TRP A 42 -1.77 -3.50 3.86
N ASP A 43 -1.65 -3.12 5.12
CA ASP A 43 -2.40 -1.98 5.66
C ASP A 43 -1.90 -0.65 5.04
N PRO A 44 -2.79 0.24 4.57
CA PRO A 44 -2.41 1.53 3.99
C PRO A 44 -1.55 2.41 4.91
N ALA A 45 -1.68 2.30 6.24
CA ALA A 45 -0.84 3.04 7.17
C ALA A 45 0.64 2.64 7.02
N PHE A 46 0.92 1.33 6.93
CA PHE A 46 2.27 0.85 6.66
C PHE A 46 2.73 1.24 5.26
N ALA A 47 1.89 1.06 4.23
CA ALA A 47 2.29 1.39 2.87
C ALA A 47 2.69 2.86 2.67
N ASN A 48 1.98 3.78 3.34
CA ASN A 48 2.25 5.21 3.26
C ASN A 48 3.41 5.69 4.15
N THR A 49 3.77 4.95 5.20
CA THR A 49 4.82 5.38 6.15
C THR A 49 6.13 4.60 6.02
N VAL A 50 6.08 3.31 5.69
CA VAL A 50 7.26 2.46 5.56
C VAL A 50 7.93 2.66 4.20
N GLY A 51 7.12 2.83 3.15
CA GLY A 51 7.59 3.04 1.79
C GLY A 51 8.07 1.76 1.08
N ARG A 52 8.88 1.93 0.02
CA ARG A 52 9.14 0.91 -1.00
C ARG A 52 10.30 -0.04 -0.71
N GLU A 53 11.40 0.46 -0.14
CA GLU A 53 12.64 -0.30 0.14
C GLU A 53 12.98 -0.30 1.65
N PRO A 54 12.08 -0.79 2.54
CA PRO A 54 12.30 -0.74 3.98
C PRO A 54 13.13 -1.92 4.51
N MET A 55 13.42 -1.89 5.81
CA MET A 55 13.91 -3.05 6.56
C MET A 55 12.80 -4.10 6.68
N MET A 56 12.89 -5.23 5.98
CA MET A 56 11.79 -6.22 5.90
C MET A 56 12.23 -7.69 6.00
N PRO A 57 12.51 -8.20 7.20
CA PRO A 57 12.65 -9.65 7.38
C PRO A 57 11.28 -10.32 7.14
N LEU A 58 11.17 -11.15 6.09
CA LEU A 58 9.92 -11.82 5.71
C LEU A 58 10.11 -13.35 5.58
N PRO A 59 10.41 -14.07 6.68
CA PRO A 59 10.75 -15.49 6.65
C PRO A 59 9.71 -16.39 5.96
N LYS A 60 8.44 -16.29 6.34
CA LYS A 60 7.36 -17.16 5.84
C LYS A 60 7.05 -16.84 4.38
N MET A 61 6.92 -15.57 4.03
CA MET A 61 6.64 -15.12 2.66
C MET A 61 7.75 -15.51 1.69
N HIS A 62 9.02 -15.24 2.01
CA HIS A 62 10.11 -15.61 1.11
C HIS A 62 10.29 -17.12 0.99
N ARG A 63 10.11 -17.88 2.07
CA ARG A 63 10.11 -19.34 1.99
C ARG A 63 8.99 -19.86 1.10
N HIS A 64 7.78 -19.32 1.23
CA HIS A 64 6.65 -19.67 0.36
C HIS A 64 6.96 -19.42 -1.11
N ILE A 65 7.43 -18.22 -1.45
CA ILE A 65 7.79 -17.84 -2.82
C ILE A 65 8.92 -18.72 -3.37
N TYR A 66 9.92 -19.04 -2.55
CA TYR A 66 10.99 -19.95 -2.94
C TYR A 66 10.43 -21.30 -3.36
N LEU A 67 9.68 -21.95 -2.46
CA LEU A 67 9.11 -23.29 -2.65
C LEU A 67 8.12 -23.33 -3.81
N ARG A 68 7.27 -22.30 -3.96
CA ARG A 68 6.26 -22.19 -5.03
C ARG A 68 6.86 -22.33 -6.43
N TYR A 69 8.10 -21.86 -6.62
CA TYR A 69 8.75 -21.86 -7.93
C TYR A 69 10.06 -22.66 -8.02
N LYS A 70 10.43 -23.46 -7.00
CA LYS A 70 11.71 -24.20 -7.03
C LYS A 70 11.76 -25.24 -8.15
N ASP A 71 10.69 -26.01 -8.33
CA ASP A 71 10.64 -27.16 -9.26
C ASP A 71 10.42 -26.74 -10.72
N VAL A 72 10.20 -25.44 -10.92
CA VAL A 72 9.90 -24.86 -12.21
C VAL A 72 11.01 -23.93 -12.70
N SER A 73 12.17 -23.93 -12.04
CA SER A 73 13.30 -23.11 -12.45
C SER A 73 14.62 -23.81 -12.27
N ASP A 74 15.57 -23.49 -13.14
CA ASP A 74 16.96 -23.94 -13.04
C ASP A 74 17.75 -22.96 -12.16
N GLY A 75 17.34 -22.88 -10.90
CA GLY A 75 17.92 -22.00 -9.89
C GLY A 75 17.49 -20.53 -9.98
N PHE A 76 18.16 -19.69 -9.20
CA PHE A 76 17.85 -18.26 -9.05
C PHE A 76 19.11 -17.43 -8.79
N GLY A 77 19.00 -16.11 -8.96
CA GLY A 77 19.87 -15.14 -8.30
C GLY A 77 18.99 -14.03 -7.73
N THR A 78 19.06 -13.73 -6.44
CA THR A 78 18.16 -12.72 -5.83
C THR A 78 18.51 -11.32 -6.33
N TYR A 79 17.48 -10.54 -6.67
CA TYR A 79 17.58 -9.10 -6.86
C TYR A 79 17.52 -8.42 -5.50
N SER A 80 18.52 -7.59 -5.17
CA SER A 80 18.55 -6.83 -3.93
C SER A 80 19.10 -5.42 -4.15
N ASP A 81 18.49 -4.43 -3.52
CA ASP A 81 18.93 -3.02 -3.55
C ASP A 81 19.83 -2.61 -2.38
N GLY A 82 20.03 -3.44 -1.35
CA GLY A 82 20.86 -3.02 -0.23
C GLY A 82 21.10 -4.01 0.89
N ILE A 83 21.80 -3.52 1.92
CA ILE A 83 22.17 -4.29 3.12
C ILE A 83 20.96 -4.65 3.99
N HIS A 84 19.84 -3.94 3.85
CA HIS A 84 18.61 -4.22 4.61
C HIS A 84 17.94 -5.54 4.24
N ASP A 85 18.26 -6.11 3.09
CA ASP A 85 17.80 -7.43 2.64
C ASP A 85 18.62 -8.59 3.22
N ASP A 86 19.56 -8.32 4.13
CA ASP A 86 20.53 -9.30 4.61
C ASP A 86 19.90 -10.61 5.09
N PHE A 87 18.82 -10.55 5.88
CA PHE A 87 18.10 -11.75 6.30
C PHE A 87 17.53 -12.52 5.12
N ASN A 88 16.85 -11.83 4.20
CA ASN A 88 16.23 -12.45 3.04
C ASN A 88 17.30 -13.10 2.14
N LYS A 89 18.47 -12.45 1.96
CA LYS A 89 19.60 -13.03 1.22
C LYS A 89 20.08 -14.34 1.83
N GLN A 90 20.25 -14.37 3.15
CA GLN A 90 20.71 -15.57 3.86
C GLN A 90 19.68 -16.69 3.79
N LEU A 91 18.39 -16.38 3.97
CA LEU A 91 17.31 -17.36 3.85
C LEU A 91 17.24 -17.96 2.44
N TRP A 92 17.26 -17.11 1.41
CA TRP A 92 17.26 -17.58 0.02
C TRP A 92 18.50 -18.43 -0.29
N SER A 93 19.67 -18.06 0.24
CA SER A 93 20.90 -18.84 0.06
C SER A 93 20.83 -20.21 0.72
N ALA A 94 20.29 -20.29 1.95
CA ALA A 94 20.08 -21.55 2.65
C ALA A 94 19.10 -22.46 1.91
N LEU A 95 17.95 -21.91 1.49
CA LEU A 95 16.96 -22.63 0.69
C LEU A 95 17.51 -23.08 -0.68
N GLY A 96 18.38 -22.26 -1.29
CA GLY A 96 19.06 -22.56 -2.54
C GLY A 96 20.04 -23.73 -2.44
N TRP A 97 20.69 -23.87 -1.28
CA TRP A 97 21.56 -24.99 -0.97
C TRP A 97 20.77 -26.26 -0.61
N ASP A 98 19.80 -26.13 0.30
CA ASP A 98 18.91 -27.21 0.72
C ASP A 98 17.43 -26.73 0.75
N PRO A 99 16.63 -27.08 -0.26
CA PRO A 99 15.20 -26.78 -0.29
C PRO A 99 14.39 -27.38 0.88
N GLY A 100 14.93 -28.38 1.57
CA GLY A 100 14.36 -29.00 2.76
C GLY A 100 14.58 -28.24 4.06
N THR A 101 15.32 -27.13 4.03
CA THR A 101 15.62 -26.30 5.20
C THR A 101 14.35 -25.98 6.01
N ASP A 102 14.35 -26.41 7.27
CA ASP A 102 13.32 -26.07 8.25
C ASP A 102 13.44 -24.60 8.68
N LEU A 103 12.33 -23.87 8.67
CA LEU A 103 12.36 -22.41 8.87
C LEU A 103 12.72 -22.05 10.31
N ASP A 104 12.16 -22.75 11.29
CA ASP A 104 12.41 -22.47 12.71
C ASP A 104 13.86 -22.79 13.09
N SER A 105 14.40 -23.89 12.56
CA SER A 105 15.80 -24.26 12.70
C SER A 105 16.73 -23.21 12.09
N PHE A 106 16.43 -22.74 10.87
CA PHE A 106 17.19 -21.67 10.22
C PHE A 106 17.17 -20.35 11.01
N LEU A 107 16.00 -19.94 11.51
CA LEU A 107 15.87 -18.72 12.32
C LEU A 107 16.68 -18.82 13.62
N LEU A 108 16.67 -20.00 14.26
CA LEU A 108 17.48 -20.25 15.46
C LEU A 108 18.98 -20.21 15.15
N GLU A 109 19.42 -20.79 14.04
CA GLU A 109 20.83 -20.76 13.60
C GLU A 109 21.28 -19.34 13.25
N TYR A 110 20.46 -18.58 12.54
CA TYR A 110 20.71 -17.17 12.26
C TYR A 110 20.91 -16.38 13.55
N GLY A 111 20.03 -16.59 14.55
CA GLY A 111 20.18 -15.99 15.87
C GLY A 111 21.49 -16.39 16.56
N LYS A 112 21.88 -17.67 16.52
CA LYS A 112 23.15 -18.15 17.10
C LYS A 112 24.37 -17.51 16.45
N VAL A 113 24.37 -17.37 15.13
CA VAL A 113 25.51 -16.80 14.38
C VAL A 113 25.72 -15.32 14.73
N TRP A 114 24.64 -14.55 14.83
CA TRP A 114 24.73 -13.09 14.90
C TRP A 114 24.52 -12.50 16.30
N TRP A 115 23.94 -13.26 17.25
CA TRP A 115 23.76 -12.84 18.65
C TRP A 115 24.28 -13.84 19.69
N GLY A 116 24.74 -15.01 19.26
CA GLY A 116 25.14 -16.07 20.17
C GLY A 116 23.96 -16.89 20.71
N PRO A 117 24.26 -17.99 21.45
CA PRO A 117 23.26 -18.96 21.87
C PRO A 117 22.22 -18.41 22.84
N ASP A 118 22.57 -17.43 23.66
CA ASP A 118 21.72 -16.92 24.73
C ASP A 118 20.52 -16.11 24.21
N LEU A 119 20.70 -15.40 23.10
CA LEU A 119 19.67 -14.57 22.47
C LEU A 119 19.02 -15.23 21.24
N ALA A 120 19.56 -16.36 20.77
CA ALA A 120 19.15 -16.96 19.50
C ALA A 120 17.64 -17.27 19.40
N LYS A 121 17.04 -17.76 20.49
CA LYS A 121 15.59 -18.06 20.53
C LYS A 121 14.74 -16.78 20.45
N ASP A 122 15.16 -15.73 21.15
CA ASP A 122 14.46 -14.45 21.17
C ASP A 122 14.57 -13.76 19.81
N VAL A 123 15.73 -13.82 19.16
CA VAL A 123 15.94 -13.31 17.79
C VAL A 123 15.08 -14.08 16.79
N ALA A 124 15.07 -15.42 16.85
CA ALA A 124 14.24 -16.24 15.97
C ALA A 124 12.75 -15.89 16.09
N LYS A 125 12.27 -15.74 17.33
CA LYS A 125 10.90 -15.28 17.62
C LYS A 125 10.65 -13.86 17.10
N GLY A 126 11.57 -12.93 17.37
CA GLY A 126 11.48 -11.53 16.97
C GLY A 126 11.40 -11.32 15.46
N LEU A 127 12.14 -12.12 14.68
CA LEU A 127 12.09 -12.08 13.21
C LEU A 127 10.73 -12.52 12.67
N SER A 128 10.15 -13.59 13.22
CA SER A 128 8.79 -14.02 12.87
C SER A 128 7.74 -12.97 13.26
N MET A 129 7.88 -12.35 14.43
CA MET A 129 6.97 -11.30 14.90
C MET A 129 7.03 -10.03 14.04
N LEU A 130 8.19 -9.67 13.49
CA LEU A 130 8.32 -8.53 12.56
C LEU A 130 7.58 -8.73 11.23
N GLU A 131 7.47 -9.96 10.74
CA GLU A 131 6.63 -10.29 9.60
C GLU A 131 5.13 -10.27 9.98
N GLU A 132 4.79 -10.80 11.15
CA GLU A 132 3.41 -10.82 11.68
C GLU A 132 2.85 -9.42 11.95
N ASN A 133 3.68 -8.42 12.25
CA ASN A 133 3.28 -7.02 12.39
C ASN A 133 2.54 -6.48 11.14
N TRP A 134 2.84 -7.00 9.95
CA TRP A 134 2.26 -6.53 8.68
C TRP A 134 1.05 -7.33 8.20
N ILE A 135 0.59 -8.30 8.99
CA ILE A 135 -0.56 -9.14 8.64
C ILE A 135 -1.83 -8.53 9.26
N GLY A 136 -2.81 -8.23 8.40
CA GLY A 136 -4.12 -7.75 8.80
C GLY A 136 -4.18 -6.25 9.12
N PRO A 137 -5.34 -5.75 9.58
CA PRO A 137 -5.51 -4.34 9.95
C PRO A 137 -4.61 -3.94 11.13
N ILE A 138 -3.88 -2.83 10.99
CA ILE A 138 -2.86 -2.40 11.98
C ILE A 138 -3.44 -2.13 13.37
N LEU A 139 -4.69 -1.63 13.45
CA LEU A 139 -5.35 -1.31 14.71
C LEU A 139 -5.86 -2.56 15.46
N GLU A 140 -6.12 -3.64 14.74
CA GLU A 140 -6.55 -4.93 15.32
C GLU A 140 -5.35 -5.79 15.77
N ASN A 141 -4.16 -5.49 15.25
CA ASN A 141 -2.96 -6.26 15.53
C ASN A 141 -2.42 -6.02 16.95
N LYS A 142 -2.65 -7.00 17.83
CA LYS A 142 -2.24 -6.97 19.25
C LYS A 142 -0.77 -7.35 19.46
N THR A 143 -0.08 -7.88 18.46
CA THR A 143 1.30 -8.35 18.62
C THR A 143 2.33 -7.24 18.45
N ILE A 144 2.02 -6.15 17.72
CA ILE A 144 2.95 -5.04 17.48
C ILE A 144 3.62 -4.49 18.76
N PRO A 145 2.89 -4.21 19.87
CA PRO A 145 3.53 -3.79 21.12
C PRO A 145 4.45 -4.85 21.74
N GLN A 146 4.08 -6.13 21.64
CA GLN A 146 4.87 -7.27 22.14
C GLN A 146 6.15 -7.46 21.30
N THR A 147 6.07 -7.21 19.99
CA THR A 147 7.22 -7.22 19.08
C THR A 147 8.24 -6.17 19.50
N LEU A 148 7.79 -4.95 19.83
CA LEU A 148 8.66 -3.90 20.35
C LEU A 148 9.30 -4.32 21.68
N GLU A 149 8.50 -4.77 22.65
CA GLU A 149 8.99 -5.20 23.96
C GLU A 149 10.10 -6.26 23.85
N LEU A 150 9.92 -7.25 22.97
CA LEU A 150 10.93 -8.28 22.72
C LEU A 150 12.22 -7.69 22.13
N TRP A 151 12.12 -6.80 21.14
CA TRP A 151 13.30 -6.21 20.51
C TRP A 151 14.03 -5.22 21.42
N GLU A 152 13.33 -4.49 22.28
CA GLU A 152 13.96 -3.69 23.36
C GLU A 152 14.73 -4.60 24.32
N SER A 153 14.12 -5.71 24.76
CA SER A 153 14.79 -6.68 25.64
C SER A 153 16.02 -7.34 25.00
N ILE A 154 15.97 -7.63 23.69
CA ILE A 154 17.14 -8.13 22.94
C ILE A 154 18.23 -7.07 22.92
N ALA A 155 17.88 -5.81 22.64
CA ALA A 155 18.83 -4.70 22.58
C ALA A 155 19.54 -4.45 23.92
N GLU A 156 18.80 -4.47 25.03
CA GLU A 156 19.35 -4.32 26.39
C GLU A 156 20.34 -5.43 26.76
N ARG A 157 20.07 -6.66 26.30
CA ARG A 157 20.92 -7.83 26.57
C ARG A 157 22.03 -8.05 25.54
N SER A 158 22.03 -7.30 24.43
CA SER A 158 23.06 -7.38 23.39
C SER A 158 24.31 -6.63 23.85
N SER A 159 25.32 -7.37 24.33
CA SER A 159 26.59 -6.79 24.81
C SER A 159 27.34 -5.91 23.78
N ASP A 160 27.04 -6.09 22.51
CA ASP A 160 27.68 -5.45 21.35
C ASP A 160 26.70 -4.57 20.54
N PHE A 161 25.56 -4.16 21.11
CA PHE A 161 24.48 -3.45 20.40
C PHE A 161 24.98 -2.29 19.52
N ALA A 162 25.93 -1.49 20.03
CA ALA A 162 26.49 -0.33 19.33
C ALA A 162 27.20 -0.67 18.01
N SER A 163 27.70 -1.90 17.85
CA SER A 163 28.31 -2.41 16.62
C SER A 163 27.44 -3.45 15.90
N ASN A 164 26.45 -4.02 16.59
CA ASN A 164 25.52 -4.99 16.01
C ASN A 164 24.42 -4.26 15.23
N TRP A 165 24.73 -3.94 13.98
CA TRP A 165 23.81 -3.25 13.08
C TRP A 165 22.51 -4.02 12.82
N ARG A 166 22.51 -5.35 12.95
CA ARG A 166 21.28 -6.13 12.80
C ARG A 166 20.35 -5.90 13.99
N SER A 167 20.88 -5.84 15.21
CA SER A 167 20.11 -5.44 16.40
C SER A 167 19.53 -4.05 16.22
N GLN A 168 20.34 -3.10 15.75
CA GLN A 168 19.90 -1.72 15.50
C GLN A 168 18.77 -1.66 14.46
N MET A 169 18.92 -2.42 13.36
CA MET A 169 17.98 -2.45 12.25
C MET A 169 16.63 -3.05 12.67
N TYR A 170 16.63 -4.16 13.38
CA TYR A 170 15.39 -4.80 13.82
C TYR A 170 14.70 -4.04 14.96
N LEU A 171 15.46 -3.42 15.87
CA LEU A 171 14.88 -2.52 16.86
C LEU A 171 14.28 -1.28 16.20
N PHE A 172 14.95 -0.69 15.21
CA PHE A 172 14.42 0.43 14.43
C PHE A 172 13.07 0.06 13.83
N ARG A 173 13.01 -1.10 13.16
CA ARG A 173 11.77 -1.60 12.55
C ARG A 173 10.66 -1.84 13.59
N ALA A 174 10.97 -2.42 14.73
CA ALA A 174 9.98 -2.67 15.78
C ALA A 174 9.42 -1.37 16.39
N ARG A 175 10.29 -0.37 16.64
CA ARG A 175 9.87 0.97 17.10
C ARG A 175 9.01 1.67 16.04
N PHE A 176 9.41 1.58 14.77
CA PHE A 176 8.68 2.16 13.65
C PHE A 176 7.25 1.61 13.57
N ASP A 177 7.09 0.28 13.56
CA ASP A 177 5.77 -0.36 13.47
C ASP A 177 4.88 0.04 14.66
N ARG A 178 5.44 0.10 15.88
CA ARG A 178 4.71 0.55 17.08
C ARG A 178 4.27 2.00 16.99
N TYR A 179 5.14 2.89 16.48
CA TYR A 179 4.83 4.30 16.30
C TYR A 179 3.71 4.50 15.29
N VAL A 180 3.79 3.85 14.12
CA VAL A 180 2.77 3.92 13.07
C VAL A 180 1.42 3.41 13.58
N GLN A 181 1.41 2.34 14.38
CA GLN A 181 0.16 1.86 15.01
C GLN A 181 -0.48 2.93 15.91
N GLU A 182 0.30 3.63 16.74
CA GLU A 182 -0.27 4.70 17.58
C GLU A 182 -0.74 5.88 16.74
N LYS A 183 0.07 6.30 15.76
CA LYS A 183 -0.26 7.39 14.83
C LYS A 183 -1.59 7.12 14.13
N THR A 184 -1.78 5.91 13.61
CA THR A 184 -3.05 5.49 12.99
C THR A 184 -4.22 5.60 13.96
N ARG A 185 -4.04 5.16 15.22
CA ARG A 185 -5.10 5.20 16.23
C ARG A 185 -5.51 6.62 16.58
N VAL A 186 -4.56 7.51 16.83
CA VAL A 186 -4.85 8.89 17.22
C VAL A 186 -5.36 9.72 16.05
N GLU A 187 -4.84 9.53 14.84
CA GLU A 187 -5.28 10.27 13.66
C GLU A 187 -6.67 9.87 13.19
N ALA A 188 -7.06 8.60 13.35
CA ALA A 188 -8.45 8.17 13.13
C ALA A 188 -9.40 8.84 14.14
N LYS A 189 -8.98 8.99 15.40
CA LYS A 189 -9.75 9.72 16.41
C LYS A 189 -9.89 11.20 16.04
N TYR A 190 -8.81 11.85 15.62
CA TYR A 190 -8.85 13.27 15.22
C TYR A 190 -9.72 13.52 13.98
N GLU A 191 -9.72 12.59 13.03
CA GLU A 191 -10.62 12.62 11.88
C GLU A 191 -12.09 12.50 12.30
N ALA A 192 -12.41 11.56 13.20
CA ALA A 192 -13.77 11.43 13.74
C ALA A 192 -14.23 12.69 14.50
N GLU A 193 -13.35 13.32 15.28
CA GLU A 193 -13.62 14.60 15.93
C GLU A 193 -13.84 15.73 14.92
N ALA A 194 -13.10 15.74 13.82
CA ALA A 194 -13.27 16.69 12.73
C ALA A 194 -14.62 16.51 12.01
N LEU A 195 -15.01 15.28 11.69
CA LEU A 195 -16.32 14.98 11.10
C LEU A 195 -17.47 15.39 12.04
N ALA A 196 -17.38 15.08 13.34
CA ALA A 196 -18.36 15.50 14.33
C ALA A 196 -18.43 17.03 14.51
N ALA A 197 -17.34 17.76 14.23
CA ALA A 197 -17.37 19.22 14.18
C ALA A 197 -18.10 19.74 12.93
N LEU A 198 -17.89 19.09 11.78
CA LEU A 198 -18.57 19.42 10.52
C LEU A 198 -20.08 19.17 10.58
N GLU A 199 -20.55 18.15 11.30
CA GLU A 199 -21.97 17.87 11.52
C GLU A 199 -22.74 19.05 12.14
N LYS A 200 -22.04 19.97 12.81
CA LYS A 200 -22.63 21.17 13.43
C LYS A 200 -22.83 22.32 12.43
N ALA A 201 -22.34 22.19 11.19
CA ALA A 201 -22.39 23.25 10.18
C ALA A 201 -23.80 23.79 9.92
N PRO A 202 -24.90 23.00 9.90
CA PRO A 202 -26.24 23.54 9.76
C PRO A 202 -26.63 24.54 10.86
N GLN A 203 -26.13 24.35 12.08
CA GLN A 203 -26.44 25.19 13.24
C GLN A 203 -25.51 26.41 13.35
N ILE A 204 -24.20 26.23 13.13
CA ILE A 204 -23.19 27.29 13.38
C ILE A 204 -22.61 27.92 12.11
N GLY A 205 -22.94 27.39 10.93
CA GLY A 205 -22.37 27.78 9.64
C GLY A 205 -21.09 27.02 9.28
N ALA A 206 -20.77 26.98 7.98
CA ALA A 206 -19.63 26.24 7.44
C ALA A 206 -18.28 26.71 8.01
N GLY A 207 -18.03 28.03 8.03
CA GLY A 207 -16.78 28.61 8.55
C GLY A 207 -16.44 28.16 9.98
N PRO A 208 -17.31 28.42 10.98
CA PRO A 208 -17.04 27.99 12.35
C PRO A 208 -16.92 26.47 12.53
N ALA A 209 -17.67 25.66 11.77
CA ALA A 209 -17.57 24.21 11.80
C ALA A 209 -16.23 23.71 11.23
N ILE A 210 -15.78 24.28 10.11
CA ILE A 210 -14.48 23.99 9.49
C ILE A 210 -13.33 24.36 10.43
N GLU A 211 -13.38 25.50 11.12
CA GLU A 211 -12.32 25.88 12.07
C GLU A 211 -12.24 24.94 13.29
N GLN A 212 -13.38 24.43 13.76
CA GLN A 212 -13.40 23.38 14.78
C GLN A 212 -12.80 22.07 14.24
N ALA A 213 -13.12 21.70 13.00
CA ALA A 213 -12.56 20.52 12.35
C ALA A 213 -11.03 20.63 12.17
N ARG A 214 -10.52 21.79 11.73
CA ARG A 214 -9.09 22.08 11.64
C ARG A 214 -8.39 21.96 13.00
N THR A 215 -9.02 22.47 14.05
CA THR A 215 -8.49 22.36 15.42
C THR A 215 -8.36 20.90 15.84
N ALA A 216 -9.35 20.05 15.51
CA ALA A 216 -9.28 18.62 15.79
C ALA A 216 -8.12 17.94 15.02
N LEU A 217 -7.99 18.22 13.72
CA LEU A 217 -6.95 17.65 12.86
C LEU A 217 -5.53 18.10 13.23
N ALA A 218 -5.37 19.34 13.72
CA ALA A 218 -4.09 19.91 14.14
C ALA A 218 -3.45 19.18 15.34
N GLN A 219 -4.21 18.38 16.08
CA GLN A 219 -3.65 17.55 17.16
C GLN A 219 -2.57 16.58 16.65
N ALA A 220 -2.61 16.17 15.38
CA ALA A 220 -1.61 15.30 14.76
C ALA A 220 -0.22 15.95 14.60
N ASP A 221 -0.09 17.27 14.83
CA ASP A 221 1.20 17.96 14.78
C ASP A 221 2.10 17.58 15.97
N ALA A 222 1.54 16.95 17.01
CA ALA A 222 2.29 16.38 18.13
C ALA A 222 2.46 14.85 17.96
N PRO A 223 3.68 14.30 18.14
CA PRO A 223 3.91 12.87 18.01
C PRO A 223 3.23 12.09 19.16
N PRO A 224 2.46 11.02 18.88
CA PRO A 224 1.68 10.33 19.93
C PRO A 224 2.52 9.47 20.87
N LEU A 225 3.73 9.08 20.47
CA LEU A 225 4.71 8.37 21.30
C LEU A 225 6.07 9.09 21.21
N PRO A 226 6.27 10.19 21.94
CA PRO A 226 7.46 11.02 21.80
C PRO A 226 8.75 10.25 22.13
N ASP A 227 8.74 9.33 23.10
CA ASP A 227 9.93 8.56 23.47
C ASP A 227 10.26 7.48 22.43
N VAL A 228 9.25 6.79 21.88
CA VAL A 228 9.46 5.83 20.78
C VAL A 228 9.95 6.56 19.53
N ARG A 229 9.38 7.73 19.22
CA ARG A 229 9.83 8.58 18.12
C ARG A 229 11.30 8.95 18.26
N ARG A 230 11.70 9.47 19.42
CA ARG A 230 13.10 9.78 19.72
C ARG A 230 13.99 8.55 19.57
N GLY A 231 13.53 7.40 20.06
CA GLY A 231 14.25 6.13 19.90
C GLY A 231 14.43 5.68 18.45
N ILE A 232 13.53 6.01 17.54
CA ILE A 232 13.71 5.78 16.09
C ILE A 232 14.79 6.71 15.54
N GLU A 233 14.74 7.99 15.90
CA GLU A 233 15.70 9.01 15.45
C GLU A 233 17.12 8.74 15.97
N ASP A 234 17.26 8.33 17.23
CA ASP A 234 18.54 7.99 17.87
C ASP A 234 19.23 6.78 17.22
N LEU A 235 18.46 5.83 16.67
CA LEU A 235 19.01 4.69 15.92
C LEU A 235 19.54 5.10 14.54
N GLY A 236 19.08 6.22 13.98
CA GLY A 236 19.45 6.65 12.65
C GLY A 236 20.96 6.89 12.49
N PRO A 237 21.61 7.72 13.32
CA PRO A 237 23.06 7.90 13.30
C PRO A 237 23.86 6.61 13.56
N LEU A 238 23.33 5.69 14.37
CA LEU A 238 23.97 4.39 14.62
C LEU A 238 23.97 3.51 13.39
N LEU A 239 22.83 3.46 12.67
CA LEU A 239 22.69 2.70 11.43
C LEU A 239 23.51 3.32 10.28
N LEU A 240 23.54 4.66 10.20
CA LEU A 240 24.40 5.37 9.25
C LEU A 240 25.88 5.05 9.52
N LYS A 241 26.30 5.06 10.79
CA LYS A 241 27.69 4.74 11.18
C LYS A 241 28.05 3.28 10.92
N SER A 242 27.15 2.35 11.28
CA SER A 242 27.47 0.91 11.28
C SER A 242 27.37 0.30 9.88
N ILE A 243 26.42 0.73 9.05
CA ILE A 243 26.15 0.12 7.74
C ILE A 243 25.89 1.13 6.62
N GLY A 244 26.02 2.44 6.88
CA GLY A 244 25.77 3.46 5.87
C GLY A 244 24.29 3.60 5.48
N TYR A 245 23.35 3.20 6.35
CA TYR A 245 21.93 3.24 6.01
C TYR A 245 21.46 4.69 5.79
N GLN A 246 20.94 4.99 4.60
CA GLN A 246 20.48 6.33 4.23
C GLN A 246 18.98 6.50 4.52
N LEU A 247 18.62 6.76 5.78
CA LEU A 247 17.23 6.83 6.24
C LEU A 247 16.46 8.09 5.82
N SER A 248 17.11 9.05 5.17
CA SER A 248 16.52 10.31 4.68
C SER A 248 17.26 10.82 3.45
N VAL A 249 16.58 11.60 2.59
CA VAL A 249 17.24 12.40 1.54
C VAL A 249 18.05 13.56 2.12
N LYS A 250 17.73 14.02 3.34
CA LYS A 250 18.39 15.13 4.00
C LYS A 250 19.73 14.70 4.61
N GLU A 251 20.59 15.69 4.88
CA GLU A 251 21.78 15.50 5.71
C GLU A 251 21.41 14.87 7.07
N PRO A 252 22.23 13.95 7.63
CA PRO A 252 23.51 13.43 7.11
C PRO A 252 23.39 12.21 6.17
N TYR A 253 22.18 11.77 5.83
CA TYR A 253 21.91 10.48 5.18
C TYR A 253 22.07 10.53 3.65
N LYS A 254 21.59 11.59 3.01
CA LYS A 254 21.73 11.85 1.55
C LYS A 254 21.27 10.70 0.66
N ALA A 255 20.17 10.04 1.00
CA ALA A 255 19.56 9.09 0.08
C ALA A 255 19.25 9.77 -1.25
N ARG A 256 19.40 9.01 -2.35
CA ARG A 256 19.23 9.56 -3.71
C ARG A 256 17.84 10.18 -3.93
N ASN A 257 16.81 9.53 -3.41
CA ASN A 257 15.44 9.99 -3.43
C ASN A 257 14.66 9.23 -2.35
N SER A 258 13.43 9.62 -2.13
CA SER A 258 12.62 9.07 -1.05
C SER A 258 12.18 7.61 -1.27
N GLU A 259 12.28 7.04 -2.48
CA GLU A 259 11.97 5.62 -2.72
C GLU A 259 13.06 4.69 -2.15
N ARG A 260 14.24 5.21 -1.84
CA ARG A 260 15.45 4.47 -1.46
C ARG A 260 15.55 4.24 0.05
N GLY A 261 14.50 3.65 0.63
CA GLY A 261 14.48 3.24 2.03
C GLY A 261 14.56 4.37 3.05
N THR A 262 14.09 5.57 2.67
CA THR A 262 14.17 6.78 3.50
C THR A 262 13.10 6.83 4.59
N MET A 263 13.03 5.80 5.43
CA MET A 263 11.92 5.61 6.38
C MET A 263 11.66 6.81 7.29
N LEU A 264 12.68 7.63 7.62
CA LEU A 264 12.48 8.85 8.42
C LEU A 264 11.70 9.95 7.67
N ASP A 265 11.85 10.04 6.35
CA ASP A 265 11.12 11.03 5.54
C ASP A 265 9.61 10.72 5.45
N TRP A 266 9.25 9.46 5.69
CA TRP A 266 7.88 8.95 5.58
C TRP A 266 7.16 8.83 6.91
N LEU A 267 7.88 8.88 8.03
CA LEU A 267 7.33 8.70 9.36
C LEU A 267 6.29 9.78 9.73
N ASP A 268 6.37 10.94 9.09
CA ASP A 268 5.50 12.09 9.33
C ASP A 268 4.31 12.17 8.34
N GLN A 269 4.22 11.27 7.35
CA GLN A 269 3.07 11.27 6.43
C GLN A 269 1.76 11.06 7.21
N PRO A 270 0.73 11.89 6.97
CA PRO A 270 -0.60 11.65 7.50
C PRO A 270 -1.11 10.26 7.07
N VAL A 271 -1.74 9.55 8.00
CA VAL A 271 -2.34 8.22 7.77
C VAL A 271 -3.88 8.29 7.84
N ASN A 272 -4.42 9.49 7.58
CA ASN A 272 -5.85 9.82 7.56
C ASN A 272 -6.16 10.82 6.43
N ASP A 273 -7.42 11.23 6.29
CA ASP A 273 -7.89 12.11 5.22
C ASP A 273 -7.52 13.59 5.40
N ARG A 274 -6.76 13.98 6.45
CA ARG A 274 -6.44 15.39 6.78
C ARG A 274 -6.02 16.23 5.57
N PRO A 275 -5.05 15.82 4.72
CA PRO A 275 -4.65 16.65 3.58
C PRO A 275 -5.78 16.91 2.58
N TRP A 276 -6.63 15.90 2.34
CA TRP A 276 -7.79 16.04 1.47
C TRP A 276 -8.86 16.92 2.11
N MET A 277 -9.15 16.72 3.40
CA MET A 277 -10.11 17.53 4.15
C MET A 277 -9.73 19.01 4.15
N GLU A 278 -8.46 19.35 4.40
CA GLU A 278 -7.99 20.74 4.38
C GLU A 278 -8.17 21.40 3.01
N GLN A 279 -7.84 20.68 1.93
CA GLN A 279 -8.10 21.20 0.58
C GLN A 279 -9.60 21.39 0.33
N ARG A 280 -10.44 20.43 0.73
CA ARG A 280 -11.89 20.55 0.58
C ARG A 280 -12.47 21.69 1.40
N PHE A 281 -11.95 21.95 2.60
CA PHE A 281 -12.37 23.09 3.42
C PHE A 281 -12.14 24.42 2.71
N GLU A 282 -10.98 24.59 2.09
CA GLU A 282 -10.69 25.80 1.30
C GLU A 282 -11.66 25.93 0.12
N GLU A 283 -11.88 24.86 -0.64
CA GLU A 283 -12.82 24.84 -1.78
C GLU A 283 -14.27 25.13 -1.34
N ILE A 284 -14.68 24.63 -0.17
CA ILE A 284 -16.03 24.88 0.38
C ILE A 284 -16.18 26.34 0.77
N LEU A 285 -15.19 26.94 1.42
CA LEU A 285 -15.25 28.34 1.85
C LEU A 285 -15.31 29.33 0.67
N GLU A 286 -14.87 28.91 -0.51
CA GLU A 286 -14.96 29.68 -1.76
C GLU A 286 -16.33 29.61 -2.45
N LEU A 287 -17.24 28.71 -2.04
CA LEU A 287 -18.58 28.59 -2.62
C LEU A 287 -19.45 29.82 -2.30
N GLU A 288 -20.25 30.23 -3.28
CA GLU A 288 -21.02 31.49 -3.22
C GLU A 288 -22.18 31.42 -2.22
N SER A 289 -22.85 30.27 -2.10
CA SER A 289 -24.04 30.14 -1.27
C SER A 289 -23.82 29.25 -0.03
N LYS A 290 -24.46 29.64 1.08
CA LYS A 290 -24.53 28.82 2.30
C LYS A 290 -25.11 27.42 2.03
N ALA A 291 -26.05 27.30 1.08
CA ALA A 291 -26.66 26.02 0.74
C ALA A 291 -25.65 25.07 0.08
N GLU A 292 -24.85 25.57 -0.87
CA GLU A 292 -23.78 24.78 -1.51
C GLU A 292 -22.69 24.38 -0.52
N GLN A 293 -22.32 25.29 0.40
CA GLN A 293 -21.36 24.99 1.46
C GLN A 293 -21.83 23.84 2.36
N LEU A 294 -23.09 23.88 2.79
CA LEU A 294 -23.67 22.83 3.63
C LEU A 294 -23.80 21.52 2.87
N ALA A 295 -24.20 21.54 1.59
CA ALA A 295 -24.29 20.33 0.77
C ALA A 295 -22.91 19.68 0.54
N ALA A 296 -21.87 20.48 0.33
CA ALA A 296 -20.51 19.98 0.17
C ALA A 296 -19.92 19.42 1.48
N ILE A 297 -20.26 20.01 2.64
CA ILE A 297 -19.93 19.45 3.95
C ILE A 297 -20.67 18.12 4.18
N ASP A 298 -21.96 18.06 3.85
CA ASP A 298 -22.78 16.86 3.97
C ASP A 298 -22.22 15.71 3.13
N GLU A 299 -21.80 15.98 1.88
CA GLU A 299 -21.12 15.00 1.03
C GLU A 299 -19.80 14.49 1.66
N MET A 300 -19.03 15.34 2.33
CA MET A 300 -17.82 14.90 3.02
C MET A 300 -18.12 14.00 4.22
N ILE A 301 -19.15 14.32 5.00
CA ILE A 301 -19.56 13.54 6.19
C ILE A 301 -20.07 12.16 5.77
N HIS A 302 -20.91 12.11 4.73
CA HIS A 302 -21.58 10.90 4.25
C HIS A 302 -20.85 10.24 3.07
N TRP A 303 -19.56 10.53 2.87
CA TRP A 303 -18.81 10.11 1.69
C TRP A 303 -18.87 8.60 1.45
N THR A 304 -18.71 7.81 2.50
CA THR A 304 -18.65 6.34 2.44
C THR A 304 -20.01 5.68 2.66
N ASP A 305 -21.08 6.46 2.87
CA ASP A 305 -22.42 5.95 3.14
C ASP A 305 -23.17 5.68 1.82
N PRO A 306 -23.44 4.41 1.44
CA PRO A 306 -24.20 4.09 0.25
C PRO A 306 -25.73 4.18 0.48
N GLY A 307 -26.17 4.51 1.70
CA GLY A 307 -27.56 4.48 2.12
C GLY A 307 -28.11 3.07 2.37
N PRO A 308 -29.35 2.96 2.89
CA PRO A 308 -29.97 1.67 3.21
C PRO A 308 -30.08 0.74 2.00
N GLY A 309 -29.55 -0.48 2.14
CA GLY A 309 -29.56 -1.50 1.08
C GLY A 309 -28.54 -1.26 -0.04
N GLY A 310 -27.64 -0.29 0.12
CA GLY A 310 -26.46 -0.11 -0.71
C GLY A 310 -25.20 -0.74 -0.12
N TYR A 311 -24.13 -0.75 -0.91
CA TYR A 311 -22.81 -1.30 -0.57
C TYR A 311 -21.73 -0.26 -0.86
N TYR A 312 -20.67 -0.26 -0.04
CA TYR A 312 -19.44 0.49 -0.26
C TYR A 312 -18.26 -0.45 -0.09
N ASP A 313 -17.34 -0.40 -1.05
CA ASP A 313 -16.08 -1.14 -1.05
C ASP A 313 -14.91 -0.16 -1.15
N ASN A 314 -14.04 -0.15 -0.14
CA ASN A 314 -12.73 0.46 -0.21
C ASN A 314 -11.71 -0.58 -0.67
N LEU A 315 -11.38 -0.53 -1.97
CA LEU A 315 -10.55 -1.53 -2.64
C LEU A 315 -9.07 -1.48 -2.24
N GLY A 316 -8.68 -0.58 -1.35
CA GLY A 316 -7.34 -0.51 -0.78
C GLY A 316 -7.23 -0.89 0.68
N ALA A 317 -8.34 -0.99 1.42
CA ALA A 317 -8.37 -1.22 2.86
C ALA A 317 -8.62 -2.69 3.21
N VAL A 318 -7.77 -3.25 4.06
CA VAL A 318 -7.81 -4.67 4.45
C VAL A 318 -9.17 -5.00 5.08
N GLY A 319 -9.94 -5.87 4.42
CA GLY A 319 -11.26 -6.31 4.90
C GLY A 319 -12.45 -5.59 4.27
N GLU A 320 -12.23 -4.53 3.48
CA GLU A 320 -13.31 -3.71 2.88
C GLU A 320 -13.51 -3.97 1.38
N PHE A 321 -12.98 -5.07 0.86
CA PHE A 321 -13.07 -5.45 -0.56
C PHE A 321 -13.59 -6.87 -0.77
N SER A 322 -14.54 -7.30 0.08
CA SER A 322 -15.07 -8.66 0.11
C SER A 322 -15.78 -9.08 -1.18
N HIS A 323 -16.28 -8.12 -1.97
CA HIS A 323 -16.93 -8.39 -3.25
C HIS A 323 -15.94 -8.68 -4.39
N VAL A 324 -14.63 -8.52 -4.19
CA VAL A 324 -13.63 -8.80 -5.24
C VAL A 324 -13.52 -10.30 -5.49
N VAL A 325 -13.62 -10.70 -6.76
CA VAL A 325 -13.47 -12.09 -7.19
C VAL A 325 -12.01 -12.37 -7.53
N TYR A 326 -11.38 -13.27 -6.78
CA TYR A 326 -10.00 -13.71 -6.98
C TYR A 326 -9.96 -14.97 -7.85
N GLN A 327 -9.26 -14.92 -8.99
CA GLN A 327 -9.09 -16.09 -9.87
C GLN A 327 -8.06 -17.09 -9.34
N LYS A 328 -7.12 -16.64 -8.51
CA LYS A 328 -6.11 -17.46 -7.83
C LYS A 328 -5.88 -16.91 -6.43
N THR A 329 -5.46 -17.77 -5.51
CA THR A 329 -4.99 -17.30 -4.20
C THR A 329 -3.58 -16.69 -4.31
N TRP A 330 -3.18 -15.92 -3.31
CA TRP A 330 -1.80 -15.42 -3.23
C TRP A 330 -0.77 -16.55 -3.19
N GLU A 331 -1.13 -17.68 -2.57
CA GLU A 331 -0.23 -18.83 -2.45
C GLU A 331 0.07 -19.43 -3.84
N GLU A 332 -0.91 -19.41 -4.75
CA GLU A 332 -0.81 -19.91 -6.12
C GLU A 332 -0.16 -18.89 -7.07
N ASP A 333 -0.39 -17.59 -6.87
CA ASP A 333 0.14 -16.49 -7.68
C ASP A 333 0.66 -15.32 -6.81
N PRO A 334 1.80 -15.48 -6.13
CA PRO A 334 2.35 -14.43 -5.27
C PRO A 334 2.81 -13.19 -6.07
N SER A 335 2.93 -13.30 -7.39
CA SER A 335 3.22 -12.17 -8.29
C SER A 335 1.98 -11.42 -8.75
N ALA A 336 0.79 -11.95 -8.48
CA ALA A 336 -0.51 -11.50 -8.98
C ALA A 336 -0.50 -11.14 -10.47
N CYS A 337 0.06 -12.02 -11.31
CA CYS A 337 0.02 -11.87 -12.77
C CYS A 337 -1.36 -12.23 -13.33
N ASN A 338 -2.06 -13.16 -12.66
CA ASN A 338 -3.34 -13.75 -13.03
C ASN A 338 -4.39 -13.62 -11.91
N SER A 339 -4.19 -12.71 -10.97
CA SER A 339 -5.13 -12.41 -9.90
C SER A 339 -5.09 -10.91 -9.56
N PRO A 340 -6.17 -10.34 -9.01
CA PRO A 340 -6.12 -9.01 -8.43
C PRO A 340 -5.24 -9.00 -7.18
N ARG A 341 -4.76 -7.80 -6.83
CA ARG A 341 -4.07 -7.52 -5.57
C ARG A 341 -4.30 -6.08 -5.15
N VAL A 342 -4.17 -5.81 -3.86
CA VAL A 342 -4.02 -4.43 -3.37
C VAL A 342 -2.70 -3.84 -3.90
N ALA A 343 -2.74 -2.58 -4.32
CA ALA A 343 -1.58 -1.83 -4.76
C ALA A 343 -1.63 -0.39 -4.26
N PHE A 344 -0.43 0.19 -4.13
CA PHE A 344 -0.21 1.54 -3.60
C PHE A 344 0.42 2.40 -4.69
N PRO A 345 -0.40 3.11 -5.49
CA PRO A 345 0.03 3.84 -6.69
C PRO A 345 0.77 5.14 -6.37
N TYR A 346 0.36 5.82 -5.30
CA TYR A 346 0.79 7.19 -5.02
C TYR A 346 1.83 7.17 -3.93
N TYR A 347 3.07 7.28 -4.37
CA TYR A 347 4.18 7.60 -3.49
C TYR A 347 4.20 9.12 -3.32
N LYS A 348 3.71 9.64 -2.19
CA LYS A 348 3.74 11.07 -1.85
C LYS A 348 5.16 11.52 -1.51
N ALA A 349 6.09 11.42 -2.45
CA ALA A 349 7.33 12.15 -2.33
C ALA A 349 6.98 13.63 -2.56
N ASP A 350 7.47 14.50 -1.66
CA ASP A 350 7.34 15.94 -1.76
C ASP A 350 7.75 16.42 -3.17
N LYS A 351 7.00 17.39 -3.74
CA LYS A 351 7.34 18.01 -5.03
C LYS A 351 8.77 18.56 -5.02
N ALA A 352 9.29 19.01 -3.87
CA ALA A 352 10.68 19.44 -3.76
C ALA A 352 11.68 18.29 -4.00
N ALA A 353 11.38 17.08 -3.52
CA ALA A 353 12.20 15.89 -3.71
C ALA A 353 12.08 15.31 -5.14
N ILE A 354 10.91 15.42 -5.77
CA ILE A 354 10.64 14.93 -7.13
C ILE A 354 11.16 15.91 -8.21
N ALA A 355 11.00 17.22 -8.01
CA ALA A 355 11.35 18.22 -9.02
C ALA A 355 12.86 18.30 -9.31
N GLU A 356 13.72 18.00 -8.34
CA GLU A 356 15.18 17.91 -8.58
C GLU A 356 15.61 16.57 -9.22
N THR A 357 14.77 15.53 -9.20
CA THR A 357 15.16 14.18 -9.68
C THR A 357 14.56 13.79 -11.03
N MET A 358 13.50 14.46 -11.50
CA MET A 358 12.82 14.09 -12.75
C MET A 358 13.50 14.58 -14.05
N ASP A 359 14.49 15.47 -14.00
CA ASP A 359 14.94 16.16 -15.22
C ASP A 359 16.06 15.45 -16.01
N THR A 360 16.61 14.32 -15.56
CA THR A 360 17.71 13.66 -16.31
C THR A 360 17.73 12.13 -16.37
N PHE A 361 17.01 11.41 -15.50
CA PHE A 361 17.26 9.97 -15.32
C PHE A 361 16.12 9.02 -15.72
N GLU A 362 14.85 9.42 -15.67
CA GLU A 362 13.75 8.59 -16.22
C GLU A 362 13.86 8.44 -17.75
N GLU A 363 14.39 9.45 -18.44
CA GLU A 363 14.76 9.35 -19.87
C GLU A 363 15.94 8.38 -20.11
N ALA A 364 16.81 8.14 -19.12
CA ALA A 364 18.01 7.30 -19.29
C ALA A 364 17.76 5.80 -19.01
N ASN A 365 16.75 5.46 -18.19
CA ASN A 365 16.49 4.07 -17.75
C ASN A 365 15.21 3.45 -18.34
N SER A 366 14.44 4.19 -19.14
CA SER A 366 13.29 3.66 -19.87
C SER A 366 13.62 3.47 -21.35
N THR A 367 13.95 2.23 -21.74
CA THR A 367 13.95 1.83 -23.16
C THR A 367 12.51 1.55 -23.62
N PHE A 368 11.63 2.53 -23.48
CA PHE A 368 10.33 2.57 -24.14
C PHE A 368 10.03 4.03 -24.46
N LYS A 369 10.21 4.42 -25.73
CA LYS A 369 9.70 5.69 -26.26
C LYS A 369 8.19 5.58 -26.38
N GLU A 370 7.45 6.48 -25.73
CA GLU A 370 6.22 7.05 -26.28
C GLU A 370 5.84 8.36 -25.58
N GLU A 371 4.91 9.08 -26.19
CA GLU A 371 4.90 10.53 -26.49
C GLU A 371 5.03 11.54 -25.35
N LYS A 372 5.75 12.64 -25.66
CA LYS A 372 5.76 13.87 -24.86
C LYS A 372 4.38 14.54 -24.92
N GLU A 373 3.59 14.43 -23.85
CA GLU A 373 2.54 15.40 -23.57
C GLU A 373 3.19 16.71 -23.12
N THR A 374 3.45 17.60 -24.06
CA THR A 374 3.62 19.03 -23.76
C THR A 374 2.24 19.61 -23.47
N SER A 375 1.93 19.90 -22.20
CA SER A 375 0.78 20.72 -21.85
C SER A 375 1.13 21.78 -20.81
N SER A 376 0.65 22.97 -21.11
CA SER A 376 0.95 24.29 -20.59
C SER A 376 0.74 24.47 -19.08
N THR A 377 1.72 25.14 -18.45
CA THR A 377 1.65 25.69 -17.10
C THR A 377 0.71 26.89 -17.01
N LYS A 378 -0.57 26.63 -16.75
CA LYS A 378 -1.23 27.30 -15.61
C LYS A 378 -1.09 26.34 -14.44
N SER A 379 -0.49 26.80 -13.34
CA SER A 379 -0.30 26.01 -12.12
C SER A 379 -1.66 25.56 -11.57
N ARG A 380 -2.20 24.45 -12.07
CA ARG A 380 -3.31 23.75 -11.42
C ARG A 380 -2.78 23.25 -10.07
N ARG A 381 -3.42 23.69 -8.99
CA ARG A 381 -3.15 23.19 -7.63
C ARG A 381 -3.20 21.65 -7.67
N ARG A 382 -2.20 21.00 -7.08
CA ARG A 382 -2.17 19.54 -6.98
C ARG A 382 -3.36 19.11 -6.12
N GLN A 383 -4.12 18.14 -6.60
CA GLN A 383 -5.17 17.52 -5.79
C GLN A 383 -4.55 16.65 -4.70
N GLU A 384 -4.95 16.89 -3.46
CA GLU A 384 -4.74 16.02 -2.31
C GLU A 384 -5.70 14.84 -2.38
N MET A 385 -5.18 13.68 -2.01
CA MET A 385 -5.86 12.40 -2.18
C MET A 385 -6.45 11.94 -0.84
N ARG A 386 -7.69 11.45 -0.85
CA ARG A 386 -8.21 10.63 0.25
C ARG A 386 -7.32 9.41 0.45
N MET A 387 -7.25 8.88 1.66
CA MET A 387 -6.55 7.63 1.99
C MET A 387 -7.05 6.47 1.13
N ALA A 388 -8.36 6.38 0.90
CA ALA A 388 -8.97 5.39 0.02
C ALA A 388 -8.52 5.52 -1.45
N TRP A 389 -8.00 6.67 -1.88
CA TRP A 389 -7.47 6.88 -3.24
C TRP A 389 -5.96 6.69 -3.33
N GLN A 390 -5.27 6.55 -2.20
CA GLN A 390 -3.83 6.27 -2.13
C GLN A 390 -3.52 4.77 -2.26
N SER A 391 -4.57 3.95 -2.29
CA SER A 391 -4.54 2.50 -2.48
C SER A 391 -5.69 2.08 -3.41
N GLN A 392 -5.62 0.87 -3.93
CA GLN A 392 -6.54 0.36 -4.94
C GLN A 392 -6.41 -1.15 -5.06
N ILE A 393 -7.42 -1.81 -5.63
CA ILE A 393 -7.19 -3.10 -6.26
C ILE A 393 -6.66 -2.87 -7.68
N THR A 394 -5.69 -3.69 -8.05
CA THR A 394 -5.22 -3.80 -9.42
C THR A 394 -5.13 -5.26 -9.86
N SER A 395 -5.59 -5.54 -11.08
CA SER A 395 -5.24 -6.75 -11.81
C SER A 395 -4.11 -6.41 -12.77
N GLN A 396 -3.11 -7.28 -12.94
CA GLN A 396 -2.01 -6.98 -13.84
C GLN A 396 -2.27 -7.44 -15.28
N TYR A 397 -1.67 -6.70 -16.22
CA TYR A 397 -1.60 -7.08 -17.63
C TYR A 397 -3.00 -7.30 -18.23
N GLY A 398 -3.30 -8.49 -18.74
CA GLY A 398 -4.59 -8.81 -19.35
C GLY A 398 -5.63 -9.40 -18.39
N THR A 399 -5.31 -9.53 -17.11
CA THR A 399 -6.25 -10.13 -16.14
C THR A 399 -7.40 -9.14 -15.87
N PRO A 400 -8.67 -9.54 -16.04
CA PRO A 400 -9.80 -8.67 -15.69
C PRO A 400 -9.89 -8.48 -14.17
N LEU A 401 -10.36 -7.31 -13.75
CA LEU A 401 -10.78 -7.09 -12.37
C LEU A 401 -12.28 -7.38 -12.29
N LYS A 402 -12.66 -8.27 -11.39
CA LYS A 402 -14.05 -8.70 -11.23
C LYS A 402 -14.54 -8.45 -9.80
N MET A 403 -15.79 -8.04 -9.67
CA MET A 403 -16.51 -7.97 -8.39
C MET A 403 -17.89 -8.61 -8.50
N ARG A 404 -18.42 -9.13 -7.40
CA ARG A 404 -19.73 -9.76 -7.32
C ARG A 404 -20.49 -9.28 -6.09
N TYR A 405 -21.68 -8.74 -6.32
CA TYR A 405 -22.64 -8.38 -5.28
C TYR A 405 -23.76 -9.42 -5.22
N GLU A 406 -24.23 -9.70 -4.02
CA GLU A 406 -25.29 -10.68 -3.75
C GLU A 406 -26.31 -10.10 -2.76
N ASN A 407 -27.51 -10.69 -2.72
CA ASN A 407 -28.63 -10.26 -1.88
C ASN A 407 -29.18 -8.88 -2.24
N LEU A 408 -29.14 -8.52 -3.53
CA LEU A 408 -29.75 -7.30 -4.04
C LEU A 408 -31.28 -7.42 -4.06
N ASP A 409 -31.98 -6.30 -3.83
CA ASP A 409 -33.43 -6.22 -3.97
C ASP A 409 -33.82 -6.29 -5.46
N PRO A 410 -34.53 -7.34 -5.91
CA PRO A 410 -34.88 -7.52 -7.32
C PRO A 410 -35.74 -6.41 -7.92
N GLU A 411 -36.50 -5.71 -7.08
CA GLU A 411 -37.43 -4.66 -7.50
C GLU A 411 -36.81 -3.27 -7.40
N ALA A 412 -35.63 -3.15 -6.78
CA ALA A 412 -34.97 -1.87 -6.62
C ALA A 412 -34.18 -1.44 -7.85
N GLN A 413 -34.11 -0.13 -8.06
CA GLN A 413 -33.20 0.50 -8.99
C GLN A 413 -31.87 0.78 -8.27
N TYR A 414 -30.75 0.47 -8.91
CA TYR A 414 -29.42 0.74 -8.36
C TYR A 414 -28.64 1.74 -9.23
N ARG A 415 -27.68 2.42 -8.63
CA ARG A 415 -26.69 3.26 -9.31
C ARG A 415 -25.29 2.84 -8.88
N LEU A 416 -24.37 2.74 -9.82
CA LEU A 416 -22.96 2.48 -9.53
C LEU A 416 -22.23 3.81 -9.38
N LYS A 417 -21.36 3.93 -8.38
CA LYS A 417 -20.37 5.00 -8.27
C LYS A 417 -19.00 4.37 -8.21
N VAL A 418 -18.02 4.88 -8.95
CA VAL A 418 -16.67 4.29 -9.01
C VAL A 418 -15.60 5.37 -8.93
N THR A 419 -14.63 5.20 -8.03
CA THR A 419 -13.40 5.99 -8.04
C THR A 419 -12.31 5.23 -8.78
N TYR A 420 -11.93 5.75 -9.95
CA TYR A 420 -10.73 5.31 -10.64
C TYR A 420 -9.52 6.11 -10.15
N ALA A 421 -8.56 5.41 -9.56
CA ALA A 421 -7.31 6.01 -9.12
C ALA A 421 -6.18 4.99 -9.26
N GLY A 422 -5.12 5.42 -9.93
CA GLY A 422 -3.88 4.67 -10.01
C GLY A 422 -2.74 5.33 -10.79
N ARG A 423 -1.55 4.74 -10.66
CA ARG A 423 -0.30 5.31 -11.18
C ARG A 423 -0.29 5.36 -12.71
N TYR A 424 -0.79 4.31 -13.35
CA TYR A 424 -0.66 4.13 -14.81
C TYR A 424 -1.86 4.67 -15.59
N ARG A 425 -2.88 5.22 -14.92
CA ARG A 425 -4.06 5.85 -15.52
C ARG A 425 -4.63 5.03 -16.70
N PRO A 426 -4.91 3.73 -16.49
CA PRO A 426 -5.31 2.85 -17.58
C PRO A 426 -6.60 3.32 -18.23
N THR A 427 -6.76 2.96 -19.51
CA THR A 427 -8.04 3.02 -20.20
C THR A 427 -8.73 1.67 -19.99
N MET A 428 -9.96 1.69 -19.46
CA MET A 428 -10.71 0.48 -19.12
C MET A 428 -12.14 0.52 -19.66
N THR A 429 -12.71 -0.65 -19.93
CA THR A 429 -14.15 -0.83 -20.13
C THR A 429 -14.76 -1.45 -18.88
N LEU A 430 -16.07 -1.24 -18.67
CA LEU A 430 -16.82 -1.88 -17.58
C LEU A 430 -18.08 -2.54 -18.14
N THR A 431 -18.27 -3.82 -17.80
CA THR A 431 -19.45 -4.61 -18.14
C THR A 431 -20.16 -5.17 -16.91
N LEU A 432 -21.47 -5.37 -17.01
CA LEU A 432 -22.31 -6.04 -16.01
C LEU A 432 -22.78 -7.40 -16.53
N ASN A 433 -22.67 -8.45 -15.72
CA ASN A 433 -23.16 -9.80 -16.01
C ASN A 433 -22.77 -10.30 -17.42
N ASP A 434 -21.56 -9.95 -17.88
CA ASP A 434 -21.02 -10.24 -19.22
C ASP A 434 -21.89 -9.76 -20.41
N THR A 435 -22.91 -8.93 -20.16
CA THR A 435 -23.96 -8.61 -21.14
C THR A 435 -24.11 -7.11 -21.36
N TYR A 436 -24.09 -6.31 -20.30
CA TYR A 436 -24.38 -4.87 -20.39
C TYR A 436 -23.09 -4.05 -20.29
N SER A 437 -22.77 -3.26 -21.32
CA SER A 437 -21.68 -2.30 -21.25
C SER A 437 -22.11 -1.05 -20.46
N VAL A 438 -21.49 -0.79 -19.32
CA VAL A 438 -21.71 0.44 -18.52
C VAL A 438 -21.04 1.62 -19.18
N HIS A 439 -19.77 1.45 -19.57
CA HIS A 439 -19.04 2.42 -20.36
C HIS A 439 -18.01 1.72 -21.25
N GLY A 440 -17.75 2.34 -22.41
CA GLY A 440 -16.65 1.95 -23.29
C GLY A 440 -15.28 2.31 -22.70
N PRO A 441 -14.24 2.45 -23.55
CA PRO A 441 -12.90 2.80 -23.08
C PRO A 441 -12.89 4.18 -22.38
N VAL A 442 -12.74 4.17 -21.05
CA VAL A 442 -12.68 5.37 -20.20
C VAL A 442 -11.34 5.41 -19.49
N LYS A 443 -10.69 6.58 -19.52
CA LYS A 443 -9.49 6.87 -18.73
C LYS A 443 -9.87 7.33 -17.33
N GLN A 444 -8.93 7.17 -16.40
CA GLN A 444 -9.02 7.76 -15.08
C GLN A 444 -9.33 9.28 -15.15
N PRO A 445 -10.36 9.78 -14.43
CA PRO A 445 -10.67 11.21 -14.36
C PRO A 445 -9.50 12.07 -13.86
N GLN A 446 -9.46 13.34 -14.32
CA GLN A 446 -8.53 14.37 -13.87
C GLN A 446 -9.29 15.70 -13.68
N PRO A 447 -9.49 16.19 -12.44
CA PRO A 447 -9.07 15.59 -11.16
C PRO A 447 -9.73 14.23 -10.89
N ILE A 448 -9.17 13.46 -9.95
CA ILE A 448 -9.74 12.20 -9.49
C ILE A 448 -11.02 12.52 -8.72
N TRP A 449 -12.13 11.91 -9.14
CA TRP A 449 -13.41 12.06 -8.48
C TRP A 449 -14.26 10.83 -8.79
N PRO A 450 -15.18 10.42 -7.90
CA PRO A 450 -16.10 9.33 -8.20
C PRO A 450 -16.95 9.65 -9.43
N VAL A 451 -17.20 8.65 -10.26
CA VAL A 451 -18.07 8.76 -11.44
C VAL A 451 -19.31 7.91 -11.24
N ASP A 452 -20.47 8.51 -11.48
CA ASP A 452 -21.76 7.85 -11.35
C ASP A 452 -22.19 7.22 -12.69
N TYR A 453 -22.67 5.97 -12.62
CA TYR A 453 -23.18 5.22 -13.75
C TYR A 453 -24.56 4.63 -13.45
N TYR A 454 -25.43 4.68 -14.44
CA TYR A 454 -26.72 4.01 -14.41
C TYR A 454 -26.54 2.49 -14.54
N ILE A 455 -27.30 1.72 -13.75
CA ILE A 455 -27.39 0.26 -13.89
C ILE A 455 -28.83 -0.08 -14.32
N PRO A 456 -29.08 -0.77 -15.44
CA PRO A 456 -30.42 -1.24 -15.76
C PRO A 456 -30.97 -2.17 -14.67
N GLN A 457 -32.25 -2.03 -14.29
CA GLN A 457 -32.89 -2.87 -13.27
C GLN A 457 -32.80 -4.37 -13.63
N GLU A 458 -32.84 -4.71 -14.92
CA GLU A 458 -32.65 -6.07 -15.42
C GLU A 458 -31.32 -6.70 -14.97
N ALA A 459 -30.27 -5.89 -14.80
CA ALA A 459 -28.96 -6.37 -14.39
C ALA A 459 -28.92 -6.78 -12.91
N THR A 460 -29.87 -6.33 -12.08
CA THR A 460 -29.94 -6.64 -10.64
C THR A 460 -31.14 -7.51 -10.25
N ARG A 461 -32.10 -7.74 -11.17
CA ARG A 461 -33.33 -8.53 -10.93
C ARG A 461 -33.08 -9.96 -10.44
N GLY A 462 -31.92 -10.53 -10.75
CA GLY A 462 -31.52 -11.86 -10.26
C GLY A 462 -31.09 -11.90 -8.78
N GLY A 463 -31.05 -10.76 -8.08
CA GLY A 463 -30.52 -10.64 -6.72
C GLY A 463 -28.99 -10.63 -6.64
N THR A 464 -28.31 -10.62 -7.79
CA THR A 464 -26.85 -10.59 -7.90
C THR A 464 -26.42 -9.63 -9.01
N LEU A 465 -25.22 -9.08 -8.90
CA LEU A 465 -24.60 -8.23 -9.93
C LEU A 465 -23.10 -8.54 -10.03
N ASP A 466 -22.66 -8.97 -11.20
CA ASP A 466 -21.24 -9.16 -11.51
C ASP A 466 -20.72 -7.93 -12.26
N LEU A 467 -19.65 -7.31 -11.75
CA LEU A 467 -18.90 -6.23 -12.40
C LEU A 467 -17.60 -6.78 -12.99
N GLU A 468 -17.28 -6.37 -14.21
CA GLU A 468 -16.01 -6.73 -14.84
C GLU A 468 -15.36 -5.53 -15.52
N TRP A 469 -14.16 -5.17 -15.05
CA TRP A 469 -13.28 -4.21 -15.71
C TRP A 469 -12.24 -4.93 -16.56
N ASN A 470 -12.15 -4.52 -17.82
CA ASN A 470 -11.17 -5.01 -18.78
C ASN A 470 -10.20 -3.90 -19.20
N LEU A 471 -8.92 -4.24 -19.29
CA LEU A 471 -7.88 -3.31 -19.73
C LEU A 471 -7.93 -3.12 -21.25
N MET A 472 -7.99 -1.88 -21.70
CA MET A 472 -7.82 -1.51 -23.11
C MET A 472 -6.42 -0.98 -23.40
N GLU A 473 -5.89 -0.14 -22.51
CA GLU A 473 -4.59 0.53 -22.67
C GLU A 473 -3.97 0.82 -21.29
N GLY A 474 -2.65 0.74 -21.18
CA GLY A 474 -1.91 1.00 -19.95
C GLY A 474 -1.43 -0.26 -19.24
N ARG A 475 -1.49 -0.29 -17.90
CA ARG A 475 -0.97 -1.41 -17.10
C ARG A 475 -1.95 -1.85 -16.03
N GLY A 476 -2.81 -2.80 -16.41
CA GLY A 476 -3.73 -3.44 -15.48
C GLY A 476 -4.96 -2.60 -15.15
N CYS A 477 -6.02 -3.24 -14.66
CA CYS A 477 -7.20 -2.52 -14.18
C CYS A 477 -6.90 -1.88 -12.81
N MET A 478 -7.50 -0.74 -12.52
CA MET A 478 -7.18 0.09 -11.34
C MET A 478 -8.42 0.77 -10.78
N VAL A 479 -8.91 0.31 -9.64
CA VAL A 479 -10.12 0.84 -8.99
C VAL A 479 -9.87 1.00 -7.49
N SER A 480 -10.20 2.17 -6.93
CA SER A 480 -9.96 2.51 -5.53
C SER A 480 -11.21 2.37 -4.66
N GLU A 481 -12.37 2.80 -5.16
CA GLU A 481 -13.62 2.71 -4.41
C GLU A 481 -14.78 2.36 -5.34
N VAL A 482 -15.75 1.63 -4.83
CA VAL A 482 -17.00 1.31 -5.51
C VAL A 482 -18.16 1.48 -4.54
N TRP A 483 -19.23 2.15 -4.97
CA TRP A 483 -20.51 2.14 -4.28
C TRP A 483 -21.56 1.55 -5.20
N LEU A 484 -22.37 0.65 -4.66
CA LEU A 484 -23.61 0.21 -5.28
C LEU A 484 -24.76 0.79 -4.46
N ILE A 485 -25.35 1.88 -4.94
CA ILE A 485 -26.31 2.68 -4.20
C ILE A 485 -27.72 2.28 -4.62
N LYS A 486 -28.56 1.90 -3.65
CA LYS A 486 -29.99 1.68 -3.87
C LYS A 486 -30.67 3.05 -4.04
N VAL A 487 -31.32 3.25 -5.18
CA VAL A 487 -32.06 4.49 -5.45
C VAL A 487 -33.39 4.44 -4.68
N PRO A 488 -33.76 5.52 -3.96
CA PRO A 488 -35.02 5.61 -3.23
C PRO A 488 -36.27 5.43 -4.08
#